data_AF-A0A7C3HFF7-F1
#
_entry.id   AF-A0A7C3HFF7-F1
#
_cell.length_a   1.000
_cell.length_b   1.000
_cell.length_c   1.000
_cell.angle_alpha   90.00
_cell.angle_beta   90.00
_cell.angle_gamma   90.00
#
_symmetry.space_group_name_H-M   'P 1'
#
loop_
_entity.id
_entity.type
_entity.pdbx_description
1 polymer ?
#
loop_
_entity_poly.entity_id
_entity_poly.type
_entity_poly.pdbx_seq_one_letter_code
_entity_poly.pdbx_strand_id
1 'polypeptide(L)' 'MDKLDRVMTLYHELNNRRYPVSRQHLEQKLACKGITVKRAIATLRDTFFVPVVYDREYKGYVIDRSMGEH' A
#
# COMPACT_ATOMS: atom_id res chain seq x y z
N MET A 1 -4.01 -1.47 -16.48
CA MET A 1 -3.64 -2.10 -15.20
C MET A 1 -4.81 -2.93 -14.73
N ASP A 2 -4.65 -4.24 -14.66
CA ASP A 2 -5.66 -5.11 -14.05
C ASP A 2 -5.76 -4.84 -12.54
N LYS A 3 -6.84 -5.27 -11.89
CA LYS A 3 -7.03 -5.10 -10.44
C LYS A 3 -5.91 -5.78 -9.66
N LEU A 4 -5.50 -6.99 -10.06
CA LEU A 4 -4.42 -7.73 -9.41
C LEU A 4 -3.07 -7.05 -9.59
N ASP A 5 -2.74 -6.66 -10.82
CA ASP A 5 -1.51 -5.95 -11.15
C ASP A 5 -1.35 -4.67 -10.31
N ARG A 6 -2.45 -3.93 -10.13
CA ARG A 6 -2.49 -2.73 -9.29
C ARG A 6 -2.21 -3.02 -7.81
N VAL A 7 -2.79 -4.09 -7.27
CA VAL A 7 -2.60 -4.53 -5.89
C VAL A 7 -1.15 -4.99 -5.68
N MET A 8 -0.59 -5.77 -6.62
CA MET A 8 0.80 -6.21 -6.58
C MET A 8 1.79 -5.06 -6.71
N THR A 9 1.52 -4.08 -7.58
CA THR A 9 2.36 -2.89 -7.72
C THR A 9 2.36 -2.04 -6.46
N LEU A 10 1.19 -1.87 -5.84
CA LEU A 10 1.08 -1.19 -4.55
C LEU A 10 1.91 -1.92 -3.48
N TYR A 11 1.77 -3.24 -3.39
CA TYR A 11 2.56 -4.05 -2.47
C TYR A 11 4.05 -3.89 -2.72
N HIS A 12 4.49 -3.98 -3.97
CA HIS A 12 5.88 -3.88 -4.33
C HIS A 12 6.47 -2.50 -4.00
N GLU A 13 5.72 -1.41 -4.26
CA GLU A 13 6.13 -0.06 -3.88
C GLU A 13 6.29 0.07 -2.35
N LEU A 14 5.30 -0.39 -1.58
CA LEU A 14 5.34 -0.34 -0.12
C LEU A 14 6.40 -1.28 0.49
N ASN A 15 6.66 -2.43 -0.14
CA ASN A 15 7.61 -3.43 0.34
C ASN A 15 9.06 -3.07 -0.02
N ASN A 16 9.28 -2.41 -1.17
CA ASN A 16 10.61 -1.94 -1.54
C ASN A 16 11.01 -0.68 -0.75
N ARG A 17 10.03 0.12 -0.32
CA ARG A 17 10.29 1.32 0.48
C ARG A 17 10.44 0.98 1.96
N ARG A 18 11.43 1.59 2.61
CA ARG A 18 11.61 1.56 4.06
C ARG A 18 10.86 2.68 4.79
N TYR A 19 10.30 3.62 4.03
CA TYR A 19 9.62 4.81 4.53
C TYR A 19 8.16 4.84 4.06
N PRO A 20 7.26 5.47 4.85
CA PRO A 20 5.86 5.61 4.48
C PRO A 20 5.67 6.37 3.17
N VAL A 21 4.80 5.83 2.31
CA VAL A 21 4.50 6.38 0.99
C VAL A 21 3.22 7.19 1.04
N SER A 22 3.31 8.48 0.75
CA SER A 22 2.16 9.40 0.74
C SER A 22 1.10 8.95 -0.25
N ARG A 23 -0.18 9.19 0.10
CA ARG A 23 -1.31 8.82 -0.78
C ARG A 23 -1.18 9.41 -2.18
N GLN A 24 -0.72 10.65 -2.29
CA GLN A 24 -0.54 11.34 -3.57
C GLN A 24 0.49 10.63 -4.46
N HIS A 25 1.56 10.10 -3.88
CA HIS A 25 2.56 9.31 -4.60
C HIS A 25 1.97 8.00 -5.11
N LEU A 26 1.15 7.32 -4.29
CA LEU A 26 0.42 6.12 -4.71
C LEU A 26 -0.58 6.42 -5.84
N GLU A 27 -1.30 7.54 -5.77
CA GLU A 27 -2.24 7.95 -6.83
C GLU A 27 -1.51 8.15 -8.17
N GLN A 28 -0.33 8.79 -8.15
CA GLN A 28 0.52 8.96 -9.32
C GLN A 28 1.07 7.63 -9.82
N LYS A 29 1.64 6.81 -8.94
CA LYS A 29 2.29 5.55 -9.30
C LYS A 29 1.31 4.52 -9.85
N LEU A 30 0.15 4.39 -9.23
CA LEU A 30 -0.91 3.48 -9.68
C LEU A 30 -1.74 4.09 -10.84
N ALA A 31 -1.45 5.33 -11.25
CA ALA A 31 -2.20 6.12 -12.23
C ALA A 31 -3.72 6.06 -11.99
N CYS A 32 -4.16 6.26 -10.74
CA CYS A 32 -5.58 6.30 -10.41
C CYS A 32 -5.91 7.11 -9.16
N LYS A 33 -7.22 7.37 -8.99
CA LYS A 33 -7.76 8.19 -7.91
C LYS A 33 -7.60 7.52 -6.54
N GLY A 34 -7.55 8.34 -5.48
CA GLY A 34 -7.37 7.88 -4.11
C GLY A 34 -8.40 6.86 -3.61
N ILE A 35 -9.61 6.83 -4.19
CA ILE A 35 -10.61 5.79 -3.90
C ILE A 35 -10.08 4.41 -4.31
N THR A 36 -9.50 4.31 -5.51
CA THR A 36 -8.95 3.04 -6.02
C THR A 36 -7.74 2.59 -5.23
N VAL A 37 -6.88 3.53 -4.81
CA VAL A 37 -5.75 3.24 -3.91
C VAL A 37 -6.24 2.65 -2.59
N LYS A 38 -7.25 3.26 -1.95
CA LYS A 38 -7.84 2.72 -0.72
C LYS A 38 -8.42 1.31 -0.91
N ARG A 39 -9.07 1.04 -2.04
CA ARG A 39 -9.59 -0.31 -2.36
C ARG A 39 -8.47 -1.32 -2.58
N ALA A 40 -7.37 -0.93 -3.20
CA ALA A 40 -6.20 -1.77 -3.39
C ALA A 40 -5.52 -2.10 -2.03
N ILE A 41 -5.39 -1.11 -1.14
CA ILE A 41 -4.89 -1.31 0.23
C ILE A 41 -5.81 -2.26 1.00
N ALA A 42 -7.12 -2.07 0.92
CA ALA A 42 -8.08 -2.97 1.56
C ALA A 42 -7.97 -4.40 1.02
N THR A 43 -7.77 -4.57 -0.28
CA THR A 43 -7.55 -5.88 -0.90
C THR A 43 -6.24 -6.52 -0.43
N LEU A 44 -5.15 -5.74 -0.29
CA LEU A 44 -3.90 -6.26 0.28
C LEU A 44 -4.08 -6.78 1.71
N ARG A 45 -4.84 -6.05 2.52
CA ARG A 45 -5.07 -6.42 3.91
C ARG A 45 -6.02 -7.62 4.05
N ASP A 46 -7.08 -7.65 3.27
CA ASP A 46 -8.15 -8.66 3.37
C ASP A 46 -7.80 -9.96 2.63
N THR A 47 -7.20 -9.85 1.44
CA THR A 47 -6.91 -11.00 0.58
C THR A 47 -5.49 -11.54 0.77
N PHE A 48 -4.52 -10.66 0.96
CA PHE A 48 -3.10 -11.04 1.09
C PHE A 48 -2.59 -10.98 2.53
N PHE A 49 -3.46 -10.63 3.48
CA PHE A 49 -3.13 -10.49 4.90
C PHE A 49 -1.90 -9.60 5.17
N VAL A 50 -1.65 -8.63 4.28
CA VAL A 50 -0.50 -7.73 4.41
C VAL A 50 -0.84 -6.65 5.44
N PRO A 51 -0.01 -6.47 6.48
CA PRO A 51 -0.24 -5.49 7.53
C PRO A 51 0.12 -4.07 7.06
N VAL A 52 -0.69 -3.49 6.18
CA VAL A 52 -0.52 -2.09 5.74
C VAL A 52 -1.10 -1.15 6.80
N VAL A 53 -0.26 -0.31 7.38
CA VAL A 53 -0.62 0.70 8.37
C VAL A 53 -0.53 2.10 7.78
N TYR A 54 -1.42 2.99 8.23
CA TYR A 54 -1.38 4.41 7.87
C TYR A 54 -0.61 5.18 8.93
N ASP A 55 0.55 5.68 8.53
CA ASP A 55 1.38 6.54 9.34
C ASP A 55 0.84 7.97 9.30
N ARG A 56 0.35 8.45 10.46
CA ARG A 56 -0.25 9.79 10.58
C ARG A 56 0.82 10.89 10.65
N GLU A 57 2.02 10.58 11.13
CA GLU A 57 3.13 11.52 11.26
C GLU A 57 3.63 11.95 9.88
N TYR A 58 3.83 10.97 8.99
CA TYR A 58 4.28 11.19 7.61
C TYR A 58 3.14 11.24 6.59
N LYS A 59 1.88 11.11 7.04
CA LYS A 59 0.66 11.09 6.20
C LYS A 59 0.74 10.06 5.05
N GLY A 60 1.36 8.91 5.31
CA GLY A 60 1.66 7.90 4.31
C GLY A 60 1.23 6.49 4.73
N TYR A 61 1.39 5.54 3.81
CA TYR A 61 1.14 4.12 4.08
C TYR A 61 2.46 3.38 4.11
N VAL A 62 2.60 2.43 5.04
CA VAL A 62 3.78 1.58 5.19
C VAL A 62 3.34 0.17 5.52
N ILE A 63 4.11 -0.83 5.09
CA ILE A 63 3.91 -2.21 5.54
C ILE A 63 4.60 -2.34 6.90
N ASP A 64 3.81 -2.70 7.91
CA ASP A 64 4.32 -3.06 9.22
C ASP A 64 5.03 -4.42 9.13
N ARG A 65 6.36 -4.40 9.08
CA ARG A 65 7.16 -5.63 9.03
C ARG A 65 7.41 -6.23 10.41
N SER A 66 7.00 -5.52 11.48
CA SER A 66 7.11 -6.03 12.85
C SER A 66 6.23 -7.26 13.05
N MET A 67 5.21 -7.46 12.21
CA MET A 67 4.34 -8.64 12.23
C MET A 67 4.92 -9.89 11.54
N GLY A 68 6.17 -9.85 11.06
CA GLY A 68 6.83 -10.95 10.34
C GLY A 68 7.88 -11.74 11.14
N GLU A 69 8.08 -11.43 12.43
CA GLU A 69 9.00 -12.18 13.29
C GLU A 69 8.22 -13.05 14.28
N HIS A 70 7.83 -14.26 13.85
CA HIS A 70 7.56 -15.39 14.74
C HIS A 70 7.91 -16.70 14.03
#